data_AF-A0A843F252-F1
#
_entry.id   AF-A0A843F252-F1
#
_cell.length_a   1.000
_cell.length_b   1.000
_cell.length_c   1.000
_cell.angle_alpha   90.00
_cell.angle_beta   90.00
_cell.angle_gamma   90.00
#
_symmetry.space_group_name_H-M   'P 1'
#
loop_
_entity.id
_entity.type
_entity.pdbx_description
1 polymer ?
#
loop_
_entity_poly.entity_id
_entity_poly.type
_entity_poly.pdbx_seq_one_letter_code
_entity_poly.pdbx_strand_id
1 'polypeptide(L)'
;MDLMFNISNLASEEEKFTSSKKDVLKYLKIIGVDTRFISYTPDKIYINNLRFSKFSRTREKTFNNQYPDIEVVRNKLFQKICSKSSKVLSEEMEPNTRILMPKDNYIVELILEPYTRKYGVELVYSGEHDLAVNPVILDDEVNNIFQGIFNGDGLNYNLDKNEIYPLINVSLVWINSFLEMDGHELVECENKNDLANSFSRFLDDVAPQYKENVLSAADFINERTTL
;
A
#
# COMPACT_ATOMS: atom_id res chain seq x y z
N MET A 1 39.14 -2.55 -14.04
CA MET A 1 39.10 -1.34 -13.19
C MET A 1 37.90 -1.55 -12.27
N ASP A 2 38.08 -2.45 -11.29
CA ASP A 2 37.02 -2.88 -10.39
C ASP A 2 36.98 -1.94 -9.20
N LEU A 3 35.92 -1.13 -9.13
CA LEU A 3 35.56 -0.43 -7.91
C LEU A 3 34.91 -1.44 -6.95
N MET A 4 35.72 -2.38 -6.46
CA MET A 4 35.43 -3.15 -5.26
C MET A 4 35.33 -2.13 -4.11
N PHE A 5 34.12 -1.62 -3.88
CA PHE A 5 33.78 -0.95 -2.64
C PHE A 5 34.07 -1.95 -1.51
N ASN A 6 35.23 -1.77 -0.88
CA ASN A 6 35.67 -2.53 0.27
C ASN A 6 34.76 -2.13 1.45
N ILE A 7 33.62 -2.83 1.56
CA ILE A 7 32.68 -2.75 2.68
C ILE A 7 33.38 -3.17 4.00
N SER A 8 34.54 -3.81 3.92
CA SER A 8 35.40 -4.19 5.04
C SER A 8 35.90 -3.01 5.90
N ASN A 9 35.96 -1.79 5.37
CA ASN A 9 36.48 -0.62 6.10
C ASN A 9 35.42 0.26 6.78
N LEU A 10 34.12 -0.06 6.68
CA LEU A 10 33.05 0.57 7.48
C LEU A 10 32.70 -0.23 8.74
N ALA A 11 33.34 -1.39 8.95
CA ALA A 11 33.17 -2.26 10.11
C ALA A 11 34.27 -2.04 11.17
N SER A 12 34.86 -0.84 11.25
CA SER A 12 35.94 -0.51 12.18
C SER A 12 35.48 -0.02 13.55
N GLU A 13 34.18 -0.09 13.85
CA GLU A 13 33.64 -0.13 15.21
C GLU A 13 32.61 -1.26 15.22
N GLU A 14 32.63 -2.15 16.21
CA GLU A 14 31.59 -3.18 16.38
C GLU A 14 30.25 -2.49 16.69
N GLU A 15 29.60 -1.90 15.69
CA GLU A 15 28.22 -1.45 15.81
C GLU A 15 27.35 -2.68 16.04
N LYS A 16 27.01 -2.92 17.30
CA LYS A 16 26.04 -3.94 17.68
C LYS A 16 24.67 -3.52 17.19
N PHE A 17 24.24 -4.09 16.07
CA PHE A 17 22.87 -3.95 15.59
C PHE A 17 21.90 -4.62 16.57
N THR A 18 20.87 -3.88 17.00
CA THR A 18 19.74 -4.43 17.76
C THR A 18 18.58 -4.80 16.83
N SER A 19 17.53 -5.44 17.37
CA SER A 19 16.26 -5.68 16.64
C SER A 19 15.38 -4.43 16.51
N SER A 20 15.86 -3.25 16.92
CA SER A 20 15.09 -2.01 16.77
C SER A 20 14.86 -1.66 15.29
N LYS A 21 13.69 -1.09 14.98
CA LYS A 21 13.35 -0.61 13.63
C LYS A 21 14.47 0.22 13.00
N LYS A 22 15.08 1.12 13.78
CA LYS A 22 16.16 2.00 13.32
C LYS A 22 17.38 1.21 12.85
N ASP A 23 17.80 0.21 13.62
CA ASP A 23 18.98 -0.59 13.33
C ASP A 23 18.76 -1.56 12.17
N VAL A 24 17.58 -2.17 12.10
CA VAL A 24 17.19 -3.03 10.97
C VAL A 24 17.21 -2.24 9.66
N LEU A 25 16.57 -1.06 9.64
CA LEU A 25 16.55 -0.19 8.46
C LEU A 25 17.93 0.36 8.12
N LYS A 26 18.79 0.66 9.11
CA LYS A 26 20.18 1.06 8.88
C LYS A 26 20.97 -0.08 8.24
N TYR A 27 20.84 -1.30 8.74
CA TYR A 27 21.52 -2.47 8.20
C TYR A 27 21.11 -2.76 6.75
N LEU A 28 19.81 -2.70 6.44
CA LEU A 28 19.29 -2.85 5.08
C LEU A 28 19.94 -1.85 4.11
N LYS A 29 20.10 -0.58 4.52
CA LYS A 29 20.80 0.43 3.72
C LYS A 29 22.28 0.07 3.51
N ILE A 30 22.97 -0.42 4.54
CA ILE A 30 24.38 -0.84 4.47
C ILE A 30 24.58 -1.96 3.45
N ILE A 31 23.69 -2.96 3.42
CA ILE A 31 23.75 -4.04 2.43
C ILE A 31 23.23 -3.62 1.04
N GLY A 32 22.83 -2.35 0.86
CA GLY A 32 22.43 -1.76 -0.41
C GLY A 32 20.97 -1.99 -0.82
N VAL A 33 20.09 -2.25 0.14
CA VAL A 33 18.63 -2.29 -0.05
C VAL A 33 18.07 -0.87 0.06
N ASP A 34 17.23 -0.48 -0.90
CA ASP A 34 16.49 0.77 -0.83
C ASP A 34 15.23 0.60 0.03
N THR A 35 15.33 1.06 1.28
CA THR A 35 14.28 0.92 2.29
C THR A 35 12.98 1.68 1.97
N ARG A 36 12.95 2.52 0.94
CA ARG A 36 11.74 3.24 0.49
C ARG A 36 10.78 2.35 -0.31
N PHE A 37 11.20 1.13 -0.66
CA PHE A 37 10.43 0.18 -1.44
C PHE A 37 10.21 -1.15 -0.71
N ILE A 38 10.29 -1.12 0.61
CA ILE A 38 9.95 -2.21 1.51
C ILE A 38 9.08 -1.67 2.64
N SER A 39 8.23 -2.52 3.21
CA SER A 39 7.47 -2.23 4.42
C SER A 39 8.06 -3.04 5.56
N TYR A 40 8.34 -2.37 6.69
CA TYR A 40 8.91 -3.00 7.88
C TYR A 40 7.85 -3.20 8.96
N THR A 41 7.81 -4.42 9.51
CA THR A 41 7.15 -4.77 10.77
C THR A 41 8.20 -5.45 11.68
N PRO A 42 7.93 -5.62 13.00
CA PRO A 42 8.86 -6.29 13.89
C PRO A 42 9.28 -7.69 13.42
N ASP A 43 8.34 -8.44 12.83
CA ASP A 43 8.54 -9.85 12.48
C ASP A 43 8.77 -10.07 10.98
N LYS A 44 8.39 -9.12 10.12
CA LYS A 44 8.41 -9.27 8.66
C LYS A 44 8.90 -8.01 7.93
N ILE A 45 9.64 -8.22 6.83
CA ILE A 45 9.93 -7.22 5.82
C ILE A 45 9.24 -7.59 4.52
N TYR A 46 8.31 -6.76 4.08
CA TYR A 46 7.58 -6.93 2.84
C TYR A 46 8.28 -6.18 1.72
N ILE A 47 8.52 -6.85 0.59
CA ILE A 47 9.08 -6.19 -0.60
C ILE A 47 7.93 -5.61 -1.42
N ASN A 48 7.78 -4.28 -1.41
CA ASN A 48 6.73 -3.57 -2.15
C ASN A 48 7.05 -3.49 -3.64
N ASN A 49 8.34 -3.34 -3.98
CA ASN A 49 8.81 -3.38 -5.35
C ASN A 49 10.18 -4.04 -5.45
N LEU A 50 10.26 -5.18 -6.12
CA LEU A 50 11.50 -5.94 -6.25
C LEU A 50 12.60 -5.15 -6.96
N ARG A 51 12.30 -4.52 -8.08
CA ARG A 51 13.30 -3.81 -8.88
C ARG A 51 13.89 -2.63 -8.11
N PHE A 52 13.02 -1.83 -7.48
CA PHE A 52 13.44 -0.59 -6.83
C PHE A 52 14.00 -0.80 -5.43
N SER A 53 13.53 -1.79 -4.67
CA SER A 53 14.14 -2.15 -3.37
C SER A 53 15.57 -2.64 -3.52
N LYS A 54 15.97 -3.13 -4.71
CA LYS A 54 17.26 -3.78 -4.94
C LYS A 54 17.51 -4.95 -3.98
N PHE A 55 16.46 -5.52 -3.37
CA PHE A 55 16.60 -6.61 -2.40
C PHE A 55 16.77 -7.94 -3.14
N SER A 56 18.00 -8.22 -3.58
CA SER A 56 18.35 -9.46 -4.29
C SER A 56 18.37 -10.66 -3.34
N ARG A 57 18.34 -11.88 -3.90
CA ARG A 57 18.49 -13.12 -3.09
C ARG A 57 19.80 -13.18 -2.31
N THR A 58 20.87 -12.60 -2.85
CA THR A 58 22.16 -12.51 -2.14
C THR A 58 22.03 -11.60 -0.92
N ARG A 59 21.41 -10.42 -1.07
CA ARG A 59 21.15 -9.49 0.04
C ARG A 59 20.20 -10.08 1.07
N GLU A 60 19.18 -10.82 0.64
CA GLU A 60 18.25 -11.55 1.52
C GLU A 60 19.01 -12.55 2.40
N LYS A 61 19.92 -13.34 1.82
CA LYS A 61 20.79 -14.24 2.60
C LYS A 61 21.66 -13.48 3.60
N THR A 62 22.28 -12.38 3.19
CA THR A 62 23.07 -11.53 4.09
C THR A 62 22.22 -10.98 5.24
N PHE A 63 21.00 -10.53 4.93
CA PHE A 63 20.05 -10.03 5.91
C PHE A 63 19.64 -11.11 6.91
N ASN A 64 19.23 -12.30 6.44
CA ASN A 64 18.77 -13.39 7.29
C ASN A 64 19.88 -13.93 8.22
N ASN A 65 21.16 -13.80 7.83
CA ASN A 65 22.27 -14.15 8.73
C ASN A 65 22.36 -13.19 9.93
N GLN A 66 21.98 -11.92 9.76
CA GLN A 66 22.00 -10.91 10.82
C GLN A 66 20.69 -10.89 11.62
N TYR A 67 19.55 -11.09 10.95
CA TYR A 67 18.21 -11.06 11.52
C TYR A 67 17.44 -12.33 11.12
N PRO A 68 17.75 -13.49 11.74
CA PRO A 68 17.12 -14.76 11.39
C PRO A 68 15.63 -14.81 11.75
N ASP A 69 15.21 -14.01 12.73
CA ASP A 69 13.83 -13.98 13.23
C ASP A 69 12.90 -13.04 12.43
N ILE A 70 13.45 -12.24 11.50
CA ILE A 70 12.67 -11.35 10.65
C ILE A 70 12.49 -11.99 9.27
N GLU A 71 11.27 -12.38 8.93
CA GLU A 71 10.96 -13.00 7.65
C GLU A 71 10.98 -11.97 6.51
N VAL A 72 11.61 -12.31 5.38
CA VAL A 72 11.55 -11.49 4.15
C VAL A 72 10.43 -12.00 3.24
N VAL A 73 9.33 -11.26 3.18
CA VAL A 73 8.14 -11.60 2.40
C VAL A 73 8.26 -11.09 0.97
N ARG A 74 8.39 -12.02 0.03
CA ARG A 74 8.49 -11.76 -1.41
C ARG A 74 7.22 -12.20 -2.15
N ASN A 75 6.12 -11.50 -1.88
CA ASN A 75 4.81 -11.82 -2.43
C ASN A 75 4.50 -10.97 -3.68
N LYS A 76 4.19 -11.62 -4.82
CA LYS A 76 3.87 -10.95 -6.09
C LYS A 76 2.52 -10.21 -6.05
N LEU A 77 1.54 -10.75 -5.32
CA LEU A 77 0.23 -10.12 -5.15
C LEU A 77 0.37 -8.83 -4.33
N PHE A 78 1.11 -8.88 -3.22
CA PHE A 78 1.43 -7.68 -2.45
C PHE A 78 2.16 -6.61 -3.29
N GLN A 79 3.15 -7.00 -4.09
CA GLN A 79 3.82 -6.07 -5.02
C GLN A 79 2.86 -5.44 -6.03
N LYS A 80 1.85 -6.19 -6.48
CA LYS A 80 0.81 -5.70 -7.38
C LYS A 80 -0.11 -4.69 -6.67
N ILE A 81 -0.51 -4.98 -5.44
CA ILE A 81 -1.27 -4.06 -4.57
C ILE A 81 -0.48 -2.76 -4.38
N CYS A 82 0.77 -2.83 -3.91
CA CYS A 82 1.62 -1.65 -3.74
C CYS A 82 1.80 -0.85 -5.03
N SER A 83 1.89 -1.53 -6.19
CA SER A 83 2.03 -0.85 -7.49
C SER A 83 0.77 -0.10 -7.89
N LYS A 84 -0.42 -0.59 -7.53
CA LYS A 84 -1.69 0.13 -7.74
C LYS A 84 -1.80 1.31 -6.78
N SER A 85 -1.57 1.09 -5.49
CA SER A 85 -1.60 2.14 -4.48
C SER A 85 -0.58 3.25 -4.75
N SER A 86 0.64 2.90 -5.20
CA SER A 86 1.68 3.91 -5.46
C SER A 86 1.30 4.93 -6.52
N LYS A 87 0.39 4.62 -7.47
CA LYS A 87 -0.04 5.57 -8.49
C LYS A 87 -0.83 6.72 -7.85
N VAL A 88 -1.84 6.35 -7.06
CA VAL A 88 -2.70 7.30 -6.31
C VAL A 88 -1.85 8.10 -5.33
N LEU A 89 -1.07 7.40 -4.49
CA LEU A 89 -0.26 8.05 -3.47
C LEU A 89 0.86 8.91 -4.05
N SER A 90 1.30 8.71 -5.29
CA SER A 90 2.34 9.58 -5.88
C SER A 90 1.83 10.95 -6.30
N GLU A 91 0.51 11.08 -6.49
CA GLU A 91 -0.16 12.30 -6.91
C GLU A 91 -0.62 13.12 -5.70
N GLU A 92 -0.95 12.45 -4.60
CA GLU A 92 -1.51 13.07 -3.39
C GLU A 92 -0.47 13.37 -2.29
N MET A 93 0.69 12.70 -2.29
CA MET A 93 1.66 12.79 -1.19
C MET A 93 2.58 14.00 -1.32
N GLU A 94 2.49 14.90 -0.35
CA GLU A 94 3.46 15.96 -0.14
C GLU A 94 4.52 15.59 0.92
N PRO A 95 5.74 16.17 0.84
CA PRO A 95 6.76 15.94 1.86
C PRO A 95 6.38 16.51 3.24
N ASN A 96 6.71 15.77 4.30
CA ASN A 96 6.48 16.16 5.71
C ASN A 96 5.02 16.38 6.12
N THR A 97 4.07 15.80 5.38
CA THR A 97 2.63 15.83 5.71
C THR A 97 2.31 14.90 6.89
N ARG A 98 1.41 15.33 7.78
CA ARG A 98 0.81 14.50 8.83
C ARG A 98 -0.43 13.80 8.30
N ILE A 99 -0.42 12.47 8.33
CA ILE A 99 -1.45 11.62 7.74
C ILE A 99 -2.15 10.85 8.85
N LEU A 100 -3.45 11.08 9.01
CA LEU A 100 -4.29 10.35 9.96
C LEU A 100 -4.59 8.96 9.42
N MET A 101 -4.11 7.94 10.14
CA MET A 101 -4.33 6.53 9.84
C MET A 101 -5.75 6.10 10.24
N PRO A 102 -6.38 5.20 9.47
CA PRO A 102 -7.65 4.60 9.88
C PRO A 102 -7.37 3.60 11.00
N LYS A 103 -8.37 3.34 11.83
CA LYS A 103 -8.24 2.33 12.90
C LYS A 103 -8.20 0.93 12.30
N ASP A 104 -7.33 0.08 12.85
CA ASP A 104 -7.32 -1.36 12.63
C ASP A 104 -7.27 -1.79 11.15
N ASN A 105 -6.49 -1.10 10.31
CA ASN A 105 -6.33 -1.44 8.89
C ASN A 105 -4.88 -1.82 8.54
N TYR A 106 -4.58 -3.10 8.70
CA TYR A 106 -3.24 -3.65 8.52
C TYR A 106 -2.64 -3.43 7.12
N ILE A 107 -3.45 -3.61 6.07
CA ILE A 107 -2.95 -3.48 4.69
C ILE A 107 -2.59 -2.03 4.37
N VAL A 108 -3.36 -1.06 4.85
CA VAL A 108 -3.06 0.37 4.72
C VAL A 108 -1.80 0.74 5.48
N GLU A 109 -1.65 0.26 6.71
CA GLU A 109 -0.43 0.45 7.50
C GLU A 109 0.81 -0.04 6.74
N LEU A 110 0.77 -1.27 6.21
CA LEU A 110 1.87 -1.81 5.41
C LEU A 110 2.18 -0.93 4.19
N ILE A 111 1.17 -0.49 3.45
CA ILE A 111 1.36 0.31 2.22
C ILE A 111 2.00 1.67 2.54
N LEU A 112 1.56 2.33 3.62
CA LEU A 112 2.01 3.69 3.98
C LEU A 112 3.31 3.70 4.78
N GLU A 113 3.69 2.59 5.43
CA GLU A 113 4.93 2.47 6.20
C GLU A 113 6.18 2.99 5.46
N PRO A 114 6.47 2.62 4.19
CA PRO A 114 7.61 3.16 3.45
C PRO A 114 7.53 4.65 3.13
N TYR A 115 6.33 5.25 3.12
CA TYR A 115 6.16 6.65 2.77
C TYR A 115 6.76 7.56 3.82
N THR A 116 6.83 7.12 5.09
CA THR A 116 7.60 7.78 6.16
C THR A 116 9.07 8.00 5.79
N ARG A 117 9.62 7.13 4.93
CA ARG A 117 11.00 7.25 4.43
C ARG A 117 11.10 7.85 3.04
N LYS A 118 10.07 7.66 2.20
CA LYS A 118 10.05 8.14 0.81
C LYS A 118 9.82 9.64 0.74
N TYR A 119 8.90 10.15 1.56
CA TYR A 119 8.47 11.55 1.58
C TYR A 119 8.62 12.21 2.96
N GLY A 120 9.02 11.46 3.99
CA GLY A 120 9.14 12.02 5.34
C GLY A 120 7.79 12.28 6.01
N VAL A 121 6.71 11.65 5.54
CA VAL A 121 5.38 11.82 6.14
C VAL A 121 5.34 11.27 7.56
N GLU A 122 4.53 11.89 8.39
CA GLU A 122 4.26 11.45 9.75
C GLU A 122 2.91 10.75 9.79
N LEU A 123 2.89 9.47 10.18
CA LEU A 123 1.64 8.72 10.37
C LEU A 123 1.15 8.94 11.80
N VAL A 124 -0.02 9.56 11.94
CA VAL A 124 -0.66 9.84 13.25
C VAL A 124 -1.93 9.01 13.39
N TYR A 125 -2.28 8.66 14.64
CA TYR A 125 -3.45 7.81 14.94
C TYR A 125 -4.57 8.56 15.68
N SER A 126 -4.32 9.84 16.00
CA SER A 126 -5.29 10.75 16.62
C SER A 126 -4.74 12.18 16.57
N GLY A 127 -5.63 13.17 16.65
CA GLY A 127 -5.25 14.58 16.78
C GLY A 127 -5.13 15.31 15.44
N GLU A 128 -4.32 16.37 15.43
CA GLU A 128 -4.11 17.23 14.26
C GLU A 128 -3.41 16.48 13.12
N HIS A 129 -3.93 16.67 11.92
CA HIS A 129 -3.46 16.06 10.69
C HIS A 129 -3.75 16.99 9.51
N ASP A 130 -3.06 16.77 8.41
CA ASP A 130 -3.21 17.54 7.18
C ASP A 130 -4.06 16.74 6.16
N LEU A 131 -3.87 15.41 6.13
CA LEU A 131 -4.65 14.47 5.31
C LEU A 131 -5.16 13.32 6.18
N ALA A 132 -6.33 12.79 5.84
CA ALA A 132 -6.87 11.56 6.43
C ALA A 132 -6.84 10.41 5.42
N VAL A 133 -6.55 9.20 5.88
CA VAL A 133 -6.61 8.03 5.00
C VAL A 133 -8.02 7.48 4.98
N ASN A 134 -8.57 7.38 3.78
CA ASN A 134 -9.79 6.65 3.53
C ASN A 134 -9.44 5.27 2.95
N PRO A 135 -9.76 4.16 3.65
CA PRO A 135 -9.39 2.82 3.24
C PRO A 135 -10.32 2.21 2.19
N VAL A 136 -11.25 2.99 1.60
CA VAL A 136 -12.18 2.49 0.58
C VAL A 136 -11.43 1.75 -0.54
N ILE A 137 -11.98 0.62 -0.91
CA ILE A 137 -11.44 -0.30 -1.91
C ILE A 137 -12.19 -0.17 -3.23
N LEU A 138 -11.60 -0.68 -4.32
CA LEU A 138 -12.20 -0.62 -5.66
C LEU A 138 -13.63 -1.19 -5.70
N ASP A 139 -13.85 -2.33 -5.05
CA ASP A 139 -15.15 -3.00 -5.04
C ASP A 139 -16.23 -2.15 -4.34
N ASP A 140 -15.90 -1.51 -3.22
CA ASP A 140 -16.84 -0.65 -2.50
C ASP A 140 -17.20 0.60 -3.31
N GLU A 141 -16.21 1.22 -3.95
CA GLU A 141 -16.48 2.42 -4.74
C GLU A 141 -17.33 2.14 -5.98
N VAL A 142 -17.05 1.03 -6.66
CA VAL A 142 -17.87 0.60 -7.80
C VAL A 142 -19.31 0.29 -7.36
N ASN A 143 -19.47 -0.33 -6.19
CA ASN A 143 -20.79 -0.57 -5.61
C ASN A 143 -21.50 0.75 -5.22
N ASN A 144 -20.79 1.74 -4.69
CA ASN A 144 -21.33 3.07 -4.39
C ASN A 144 -21.85 3.76 -5.66
N ILE A 145 -21.07 3.69 -6.75
CA ILE A 145 -21.46 4.22 -8.06
C ILE A 145 -22.72 3.53 -8.59
N PHE A 146 -22.76 2.20 -8.57
CA PHE A 146 -23.94 1.46 -9.03
C PHE A 146 -25.18 1.74 -8.18
N GLN A 147 -25.02 1.83 -6.85
CA GLN A 147 -26.09 2.20 -5.96
C GLN A 147 -26.67 3.58 -6.32
N GLY A 148 -25.82 4.59 -6.55
CA GLY A 148 -26.26 5.91 -6.98
C GLY A 148 -27.06 5.87 -8.29
N ILE A 149 -26.57 5.11 -9.28
CA ILE A 149 -27.26 4.91 -10.56
C ILE A 149 -28.64 4.28 -10.35
N PHE A 150 -28.73 3.22 -9.54
CA PHE A 150 -29.98 2.50 -9.31
C PHE A 150 -30.99 3.28 -8.49
N ASN A 151 -30.54 4.12 -7.57
CA ASN A 151 -31.40 5.01 -6.80
C ASN A 151 -31.89 6.22 -7.61
N GLY A 152 -31.27 6.50 -8.76
CA GLY A 152 -31.55 7.68 -9.57
C GLY A 152 -30.83 8.95 -9.07
N ASP A 153 -29.88 8.81 -8.14
CA ASP A 153 -29.06 9.90 -7.59
C ASP A 153 -27.91 10.29 -8.55
N GLY A 154 -27.66 9.47 -9.57
CA GLY A 154 -26.57 9.67 -10.53
C GLY A 154 -25.27 9.00 -10.07
N LEU A 155 -24.12 9.59 -10.41
CA LEU A 155 -22.82 9.06 -10.01
C LEU A 155 -22.50 9.51 -8.58
N ASN A 156 -22.59 8.60 -7.63
CA ASN A 156 -22.13 8.82 -6.26
C ASN A 156 -20.61 8.58 -6.20
N TYR A 157 -19.84 9.52 -6.76
CA TYR A 157 -18.39 9.48 -6.82
C TYR A 157 -17.83 10.86 -6.45
N ASN A 158 -17.26 10.99 -5.25
CA ASN A 158 -16.70 12.25 -4.79
C ASN A 158 -15.56 12.00 -3.82
N LEU A 159 -14.34 12.35 -4.24
CA LEU A 159 -13.14 12.24 -3.41
C LEU A 159 -12.94 13.55 -2.64
N ASP A 160 -12.73 13.45 -1.33
CA ASP A 160 -12.37 14.59 -0.50
C ASP A 160 -10.91 14.96 -0.73
N LYS A 161 -10.65 16.26 -0.91
CA LYS A 161 -9.30 16.80 -1.14
C LYS A 161 -8.41 16.70 0.10
N ASN A 162 -8.99 16.55 1.28
CA ASN A 162 -8.29 16.34 2.54
C ASN A 162 -8.14 14.85 2.87
N GLU A 163 -8.59 13.95 1.99
CA GLU A 163 -8.40 12.51 2.13
C GLU A 163 -7.43 11.97 1.08
N ILE A 164 -6.82 10.84 1.41
CA ILE A 164 -6.05 10.02 0.47
C ILE A 164 -6.66 8.63 0.41
N TYR A 165 -6.60 8.01 -0.78
CA TYR A 165 -7.33 6.78 -1.07
C TYR A 165 -6.40 5.64 -1.51
N PRO A 166 -5.55 5.06 -0.63
CA PRO A 166 -4.53 4.09 -1.02
C PRO A 166 -5.05 2.84 -1.73
N LEU A 167 -6.31 2.46 -1.49
CA LEU A 167 -6.91 1.20 -1.95
C LEU A 167 -7.98 1.37 -3.02
N ILE A 168 -8.31 2.59 -3.46
CA ILE A 168 -9.37 2.87 -4.45
C ILE A 168 -9.22 2.10 -5.76
N ASN A 169 -7.98 1.72 -6.10
CA ASN A 169 -7.61 0.99 -7.31
C ASN A 169 -7.22 -0.48 -7.05
N VAL A 170 -7.54 -1.00 -5.86
CA VAL A 170 -7.18 -2.33 -5.37
C VAL A 170 -8.45 -3.12 -5.07
N SER A 171 -8.58 -4.32 -5.63
CA SER A 171 -9.75 -5.16 -5.40
C SER A 171 -9.73 -5.87 -4.06
N LEU A 172 -10.92 -6.10 -3.49
CA LEU A 172 -11.13 -6.86 -2.27
C LEU A 172 -10.49 -8.25 -2.37
N VAL A 173 -10.68 -8.92 -3.51
CA VAL A 173 -10.13 -10.27 -3.74
C VAL A 173 -8.62 -10.28 -3.58
N TRP A 174 -7.90 -9.26 -4.08
CA TRP A 174 -6.44 -9.21 -3.93
C TRP A 174 -6.02 -8.95 -2.50
N ILE A 175 -6.73 -8.05 -1.80
CA ILE A 175 -6.48 -7.73 -0.39
C ILE A 175 -6.68 -9.00 0.45
N ASN A 176 -7.85 -9.64 0.36
CA ASN A 176 -8.18 -10.79 1.17
C ASN A 176 -7.32 -12.02 0.83
N SER A 177 -7.01 -12.27 -0.44
CA SER A 177 -6.06 -13.32 -0.80
C SER A 177 -4.66 -13.07 -0.21
N PHE A 178 -4.21 -11.82 -0.16
CA PHE A 178 -2.93 -11.49 0.48
C PHE A 178 -2.99 -11.66 2.00
N LEU A 179 -4.02 -11.14 2.65
CA LEU A 179 -4.18 -11.22 4.11
C LEU A 179 -4.34 -12.66 4.58
N GLU A 180 -5.09 -13.49 3.85
CA GLU A 180 -5.23 -14.92 4.13
C GLU A 180 -3.88 -15.65 4.04
N MET A 181 -3.12 -15.40 2.98
CA MET A 181 -1.77 -15.98 2.81
C MET A 181 -0.80 -15.55 3.92
N ASP A 182 -1.00 -14.35 4.47
CA ASP A 182 -0.12 -13.74 5.46
C ASP A 182 -0.57 -13.96 6.91
N GLY A 183 -1.74 -14.57 7.11
CA GLY A 183 -2.30 -14.96 8.41
C GLY A 183 -3.06 -13.85 9.14
N HIS A 184 -3.61 -12.88 8.41
CA HIS A 184 -4.34 -11.73 8.96
C HIS A 184 -5.86 -11.83 8.74
N GLU A 185 -6.61 -11.07 9.53
CA GLU A 185 -8.07 -10.97 9.38
C GLU A 185 -8.44 -10.40 8.01
N LEU A 186 -9.54 -10.91 7.45
CA LEU A 186 -10.05 -10.47 6.16
C LEU A 186 -10.80 -9.16 6.29
N VAL A 187 -10.76 -8.37 5.24
CA VAL A 187 -11.56 -7.15 5.11
C VAL A 187 -12.92 -7.52 4.51
N GLU A 188 -13.97 -6.85 4.98
CA GLU A 188 -15.30 -6.93 4.38
C GLU A 188 -15.59 -5.68 3.55
N CYS A 189 -16.41 -5.83 2.51
CA CYS A 189 -16.99 -4.67 1.82
C CYS A 189 -17.83 -3.85 2.80
N GLU A 190 -17.61 -2.54 2.82
CA GLU A 190 -18.45 -1.61 3.59
C GLU A 190 -19.81 -1.43 2.93
N ASN A 191 -19.88 -1.45 1.58
CA ASN A 191 -21.15 -1.30 0.88
C ASN A 191 -21.97 -2.60 0.93
N LYS A 192 -23.08 -2.56 1.68
CA LYS A 192 -24.01 -3.70 1.87
C LYS A 192 -25.26 -3.62 0.99
N ASN A 193 -25.27 -2.82 -0.08
CA ASN A 193 -26.42 -2.73 -0.98
C ASN A 193 -26.56 -4.02 -1.81
N ASP A 194 -27.64 -4.76 -1.60
CA ASP A 194 -27.83 -6.07 -2.23
C ASP A 194 -27.93 -6.01 -3.76
N LEU A 195 -28.57 -4.97 -4.30
CA LEU A 195 -28.75 -4.82 -5.76
C LEU A 195 -27.42 -4.50 -6.45
N ALA A 196 -26.66 -3.53 -5.91
CA ALA A 196 -25.33 -3.18 -6.40
C ALA A 196 -24.39 -4.38 -6.33
N ASN A 197 -24.34 -5.07 -5.19
CA ASN A 197 -23.52 -6.27 -5.01
C ASN A 197 -23.92 -7.40 -5.97
N SER A 198 -25.22 -7.64 -6.16
CA SER A 198 -25.71 -8.66 -7.10
C SER A 198 -25.34 -8.31 -8.55
N PHE A 199 -25.41 -7.04 -8.92
CA PHE A 199 -25.03 -6.60 -10.26
C PHE A 199 -23.52 -6.70 -10.50
N SER A 200 -22.71 -6.31 -9.51
CA SER A 200 -21.25 -6.46 -9.54
C SER A 200 -20.84 -7.92 -9.72
N ARG A 201 -21.48 -8.86 -9.02
CA ARG A 201 -21.22 -10.30 -9.21
C ARG A 201 -21.58 -10.78 -10.61
N PHE A 202 -22.70 -10.31 -11.18
CA PHE A 202 -23.04 -10.62 -12.56
C PHE A 202 -21.98 -10.11 -13.53
N LEU A 203 -21.48 -8.89 -13.33
CA LEU A 203 -20.44 -8.30 -14.18
C LEU A 203 -19.08 -8.99 -14.07
N ASP A 204 -18.74 -9.53 -12.90
CA ASP A 204 -17.50 -10.32 -12.73
C ASP A 204 -17.45 -11.51 -13.70
N ASP A 205 -18.60 -12.09 -14.07
CA ASP A 205 -18.70 -13.23 -15.00
C ASP A 205 -18.71 -12.82 -16.48
N VAL A 206 -19.22 -11.63 -16.81
CA VAL A 206 -19.48 -11.23 -18.21
C VAL A 206 -18.51 -10.19 -18.76
N ALA A 207 -17.85 -9.41 -17.90
CA ALA A 207 -17.05 -8.26 -18.30
C ALA A 207 -15.75 -8.17 -17.48
N PRO A 208 -14.61 -8.63 -18.02
CA PRO A 208 -13.34 -8.48 -17.31
C PRO A 208 -12.98 -7.00 -17.13
N GLN A 209 -12.40 -6.66 -15.98
CA GLN A 209 -11.91 -5.31 -15.67
C GLN A 209 -13.00 -4.23 -15.65
N TYR A 210 -14.28 -4.60 -15.53
CA TYR A 210 -15.36 -3.60 -15.50
C TYR A 210 -15.20 -2.64 -14.32
N LYS A 211 -14.69 -3.11 -13.17
CA LYS A 211 -14.50 -2.28 -11.97
C LYS A 211 -13.57 -1.10 -12.26
N GLU A 212 -12.41 -1.37 -12.85
CA GLU A 212 -11.49 -0.29 -13.27
C GLU A 212 -12.09 0.62 -14.33
N ASN A 213 -12.88 0.08 -15.27
CA ASN A 213 -13.54 0.87 -16.30
C ASN A 213 -14.64 1.78 -15.73
N VAL A 214 -15.41 1.30 -14.77
CA VAL A 214 -16.46 2.07 -14.09
C VAL A 214 -15.83 3.22 -13.31
N LEU A 215 -14.79 2.95 -12.52
CA LEU A 215 -14.08 3.99 -11.77
C LEU A 215 -13.48 5.04 -12.70
N SER A 216 -12.78 4.61 -13.77
CA SER A 216 -12.20 5.54 -14.75
C SER A 216 -13.25 6.38 -15.48
N ALA A 217 -14.43 5.83 -15.74
CA ALA A 217 -15.54 6.56 -16.34
C ALA A 217 -16.14 7.57 -15.36
N ALA A 218 -16.26 7.21 -14.08
CA ALA A 218 -16.72 8.10 -13.03
C ALA A 218 -15.76 9.28 -12.82
N ASP A 219 -14.45 9.02 -12.76
CA ASP A 219 -13.39 10.04 -12.74
C ASP A 219 -13.55 11.03 -13.89
N PHE A 220 -13.61 10.53 -15.12
CA PHE A 220 -13.71 11.35 -16.32
C PHE A 220 -14.96 12.23 -16.35
N ILE A 221 -16.10 11.70 -15.87
CA ILE A 221 -17.34 12.46 -15.81
C ILE A 221 -17.22 13.56 -14.74
N ASN A 222 -16.70 13.23 -13.56
CA ASN A 222 -16.55 14.16 -12.45
C ASN A 222 -15.64 15.35 -12.83
N GLU A 223 -14.50 15.10 -13.48
CA GLU A 223 -13.60 16.15 -14.00
C GLU A 223 -14.29 17.12 -14.98
N ARG A 224 -15.29 16.64 -15.73
CA ARG A 224 -16.01 17.45 -16.72
C ARG A 224 -17.25 18.14 -16.19
N THR A 225 -17.78 17.72 -15.05
CA THR A 225 -18.96 18.34 -14.42
C THR A 225 -18.60 19.35 -13.34
N THR A 226 -17.33 19.41 -12.92
CA THR A 226 -16.81 20.41 -11.96
C THR A 226 -16.10 21.62 -12.62
N LEU A 227 -16.15 21.74 -13.96
CA LEU A 227 -15.79 22.94 -14.74
C LEU A 227 -17.04 23.78 -15.06
#